data_AF-A0A352NNQ8-F1
#
_entry.id   AF-A0A352NNQ8-F1
#
_cell.length_a   1.000
_cell.length_b   1.000
_cell.length_c   1.000
_cell.angle_alpha   90.00
_cell.angle_beta   90.00
_cell.angle_gamma   90.00
#
_symmetry.space_group_name_H-M   'P 1'
#
loop_
_entity.id
_entity.type
_entity.pdbx_description
1 polymer ?
#
loop_
_entity_poly.entity_id
_entity_poly.type
_entity_poly.pdbx_seq_one_letter_code
_entity_poly.pdbx_strand_id
1 'polypeptide(L)'
;MSRKRADLKLVSLAIEEAGSIDTGTVSLQLEKILDREMVKWPSYQKMSRATRYSALCGRLERLGICTSSDIQRLIEEAKGA
;
A
#
# COMPACT_ATOMS: atom_id res chain seq x y z
N MET A 1 4.65 18.50 3.46
CA MET A 1 4.79 17.62 2.28
C MET A 1 3.40 17.20 1.82
N SER A 2 3.06 17.35 0.54
CA SER A 2 1.74 16.97 0.03
C SER A 2 1.57 15.44 0.08
N ARG A 3 0.48 14.95 0.70
CA ARG A 3 0.19 13.50 0.87
C ARG A 3 0.23 12.74 -0.47
N LYS A 4 -0.12 13.42 -1.57
CA LYS A 4 -0.07 12.98 -2.97
C LYS A 4 1.29 12.47 -3.49
N ARG A 5 2.40 12.63 -2.76
CA ARG A 5 3.70 12.10 -3.17
C ARG A 5 4.09 10.81 -2.44
N ALA A 6 3.46 10.50 -1.32
CA ALA A 6 3.82 9.34 -0.52
C ALA A 6 3.10 8.08 -1.00
N ASP A 7 1.81 8.22 -1.35
CA ASP A 7 0.99 7.22 -2.04
C ASP A 7 1.60 6.83 -3.39
N LEU A 8 1.94 7.80 -4.25
CA LEU A 8 2.55 7.52 -5.55
C LEU A 8 3.88 6.75 -5.41
N LYS A 9 4.75 7.16 -4.49
CA LYS A 9 6.01 6.44 -4.22
C LYS A 9 5.78 5.00 -3.77
N LEU A 10 4.78 4.79 -2.91
CA LEU A 10 4.44 3.46 -2.41
C LEU A 10 3.91 2.57 -3.54
N VAL A 11 3.05 3.12 -4.41
CA VAL A 11 2.52 2.40 -5.57
C VAL A 11 3.61 2.13 -6.61
N SER A 12 4.50 3.09 -6.91
CA SER A 12 5.65 2.86 -7.79
C SER A 12 6.55 1.74 -7.27
N LEU A 13 6.86 1.73 -5.98
CA LEU A 13 7.63 0.65 -5.35
C LEU A 13 6.90 -0.70 -5.45
N ALA A 14 5.58 -0.71 -5.24
CA ALA A 14 4.78 -1.93 -5.37
C ALA A 14 4.77 -2.47 -6.80
N ILE A 15 4.69 -1.60 -7.81
CA ILE A 15 4.79 -1.98 -9.23
C ILE A 15 6.17 -2.58 -9.52
N GLU A 16 7.24 -1.92 -9.05
CA GLU A 16 8.62 -2.37 -9.25
C GLU A 16 8.86 -3.74 -8.61
N GLU A 17 8.46 -3.94 -7.35
CA GLU A 17 8.62 -5.22 -6.66
C GLU A 17 7.71 -6.33 -7.24
N ALA A 18 6.52 -5.97 -7.74
CA ALA A 18 5.61 -6.92 -8.37
C ALA A 18 6.03 -7.33 -9.78
N GLY A 19 6.78 -6.48 -10.48
CA GLY A 19 7.04 -6.62 -11.92
C GLY A 19 5.77 -6.57 -12.76
N SER A 20 4.71 -5.95 -12.25
CA SER A 20 3.37 -5.93 -12.86
C SER A 20 2.62 -4.66 -12.50
N ILE A 21 1.77 -4.22 -13.44
CA ILE A 21 0.81 -3.12 -13.26
C ILE A 21 -0.62 -3.63 -13.06
N ASP A 22 -0.81 -4.95 -12.96
CA ASP A 22 -2.10 -5.53 -12.63
C ASP A 22 -2.55 -5.07 -11.23
N THR A 23 -3.78 -4.56 -11.13
CA THR A 23 -4.28 -3.95 -9.89
C THR A 23 -4.33 -4.95 -8.74
N GLY A 24 -4.69 -6.20 -8.99
CA GLY A 24 -4.72 -7.24 -7.95
C GLY A 24 -3.32 -7.55 -7.43
N THR A 25 -2.35 -7.68 -8.35
CA THR A 25 -0.95 -7.95 -8.03
C THR A 25 -0.33 -6.80 -7.25
N VAL A 26 -0.54 -5.56 -7.69
CA VAL A 26 -0.06 -4.35 -7.00
C VAL A 26 -0.71 -4.23 -5.61
N SER A 27 -2.00 -4.53 -5.47
CA SER A 27 -2.69 -4.52 -4.16
C SER A 27 -2.03 -5.48 -3.18
N LEU A 28 -1.77 -6.72 -3.59
CA LEU A 28 -1.07 -7.71 -2.75
C LEU A 28 0.33 -7.25 -2.39
N GLN A 29 1.03 -6.59 -3.30
CA GLN A 29 2.39 -6.11 -3.04
C GLN A 29 2.40 -4.91 -2.09
N LEU A 30 1.44 -4.00 -2.19
CA LEU A 30 1.22 -2.91 -1.24
C LEU A 30 1.00 -3.44 0.18
N GLU A 31 0.15 -4.45 0.34
CA GLU A 31 -0.07 -5.09 1.64
C GLU A 31 1.24 -5.66 2.23
N LYS A 32 2.06 -6.35 1.41
CA LYS A 32 3.34 -6.90 1.87
C LYS A 32 4.37 -5.83 2.23
N ILE A 33 4.40 -4.71 1.50
CA ILE A 33 5.30 -3.59 1.80
C ILE A 33 4.90 -2.98 3.15
N LEU A 34 3.61 -2.68 3.33
CA LEU A 34 3.11 -2.10 4.57
C LEU A 34 3.26 -3.05 5.76
N ASP A 35 3.06 -4.36 5.57
CA ASP A 35 3.28 -5.35 6.64
C ASP A 35 4.77 -5.36 7.05
N ARG A 36 5.70 -5.36 6.10
CA ARG A 36 7.15 -5.26 6.39
C ARG A 36 7.52 -3.98 7.14
N GLU A 37 6.87 -2.86 6.85
CA GLU A 37 7.07 -1.61 7.59
C GLU A 37 6.48 -1.70 9.01
N MET A 38 5.25 -2.18 9.13
CA MET A 38 4.49 -2.19 10.39
C MET A 38 4.98 -3.26 11.35
N VAL A 39 5.56 -4.37 10.88
CA VAL A 39 6.23 -5.37 11.73
C VAL A 39 7.36 -4.76 12.55
N LYS A 40 7.92 -3.60 12.17
CA LYS A 40 8.92 -2.89 12.99
C LYS A 40 8.30 -2.22 14.22
N TRP A 41 6.97 -2.15 14.33
CA TRP A 41 6.27 -1.51 15.45
C TRP A 41 5.90 -2.53 16.53
N PRO A 42 6.36 -2.35 17.79
CA PRO A 42 6.07 -3.29 18.87
C PRO A 42 4.58 -3.51 19.13
N SER A 43 3.75 -2.49 18.89
CA SER A 43 2.29 -2.59 19.02
C SER A 43 1.67 -3.50 17.96
N TYR A 44 2.14 -3.42 16.70
CA TYR A 44 1.65 -4.25 15.60
C TYR A 44 2.08 -5.73 15.75
N GLN A 45 3.30 -5.97 16.25
CA GLN A 45 3.76 -7.33 16.53
C GLN A 45 2.87 -8.06 17.56
N LYS A 46 2.32 -7.33 18.54
CA LYS A 46 1.44 -7.89 19.58
C LYS A 46 0.01 -8.15 19.10
N MET A 47 -0.36 -7.64 17.93
CA MET A 47 -1.70 -7.81 17.36
C MET A 47 -1.91 -9.22 16.79
N SER A 48 -3.13 -9.74 16.90
CA SER A 48 -3.55 -10.96 16.21
C SER A 48 -3.55 -10.76 14.69
N ARG A 49 -3.49 -11.86 13.92
CA ARG A 49 -3.48 -11.81 12.44
C ARG A 49 -4.65 -11.01 11.87
N ALA A 50 -5.86 -11.20 12.39
CA ALA A 50 -7.04 -10.45 11.94
C ALA A 50 -6.92 -8.95 12.25
N THR A 51 -6.40 -8.60 13.42
CA THR A 51 -6.20 -7.20 13.83
C THR A 51 -5.09 -6.53 13.02
N ARG A 52 -4.03 -7.26 12.67
CA ARG A 52 -2.97 -6.79 11.78
C ARG A 52 -3.51 -6.42 10.41
N TYR A 53 -4.35 -7.29 9.83
CA TYR A 53 -4.99 -7.01 8.54
C TYR A 53 -5.85 -5.74 8.60
N SER A 54 -6.67 -5.59 9.64
CA SER A 54 -7.45 -4.35 9.84
C SER A 54 -6.56 -3.11 10.00
N ALA A 55 -5.43 -3.22 10.70
CA ALA A 55 -4.47 -2.13 10.84
C ALA A 55 -3.74 -1.78 9.53
N LEU A 56 -3.51 -2.75 8.64
CA LEU A 56 -3.00 -2.54 7.28
C LEU A 56 -4.03 -1.79 6.43
N CYS A 57 -5.29 -2.22 6.42
CA CYS A 57 -6.37 -1.51 5.74
C CYS A 57 -6.47 -0.05 6.23
N GLY A 58 -6.48 0.15 7.55
CA GLY A 58 -6.50 1.50 8.13
C GLY A 58 -5.22 2.32 7.86
N ARG A 59 -4.11 1.68 7.46
CA ARG A 59 -2.90 2.38 6.99
C ARG A 59 -3.04 2.82 5.54
N LEU A 60 -3.59 1.96 4.67
CA LEU A 60 -3.92 2.28 3.28
C LEU A 60 -4.92 3.43 3.20
N GLU A 61 -5.98 3.40 4.00
CA GLU A 61 -6.97 4.48 4.08
C GLU A 61 -6.34 5.83 4.48
N ARG A 62 -5.41 5.82 5.45
CA ARG A 62 -4.66 7.02 5.85
C ARG A 62 -3.73 7.56 4.76
N LEU A 63 -3.35 6.71 3.80
CA LEU A 63 -2.62 7.09 2.60
C LEU A 63 -3.55 7.52 1.46
N GLY A 64 -4.87 7.44 1.64
CA GLY A 64 -5.86 7.76 0.61
C GLY A 64 -6.12 6.62 -0.38
N ILE A 65 -5.75 5.39 -0.04
CA ILE A 65 -5.97 4.18 -0.85
C ILE A 65 -7.07 3.38 -0.17
N CYS A 66 -8.32 3.55 -0.61
CA CYS A 66 -9.49 2.92 0.01
C CYS A 66 -10.08 1.82 -0.87
N THR A 67 -9.85 1.89 -2.18
CA THR A 67 -10.47 1.00 -3.17
C THR A 67 -9.47 0.56 -4.24
N SER A 68 -9.81 -0.51 -4.96
CA SER A 68 -9.04 -0.95 -6.13
C SER A 68 -8.97 0.12 -7.23
N SER A 69 -10.01 0.96 -7.35
CA SER A 69 -10.03 2.09 -8.30
C SER A 69 -9.01 3.19 -7.92
N ASP A 70 -8.76 3.40 -6.63
CA ASP A 70 -7.71 4.34 -6.19
C ASP A 70 -6.33 3.81 -6.59
N ILE A 71 -6.10 2.50 -6.44
CA ILE A 71 -4.86 1.84 -6.85
C ILE A 71 -4.69 1.97 -8.36
N GLN A 72 -5.73 1.69 -9.13
CA GLN A 72 -5.70 1.83 -10.59
C GLN A 72 -5.36 3.27 -11.02
N ARG A 73 -5.98 4.28 -10.39
CA ARG A 73 -5.66 5.69 -10.66
C ARG A 73 -4.19 6.00 -10.36
N LEU A 74 -3.67 5.53 -9.22
CA LEU A 74 -2.28 5.75 -8.83
C LEU A 74 -1.29 5.03 -9.74
N ILE A 75 -1.64 3.86 -10.28
CA ILE A 75 -0.83 3.15 -11.29
C ILE A 75 -0.74 3.98 -12.57
N GLU A 76 -1.85 4.52 -13.06
CA GLU A 76 -1.84 5.37 -14.27
C GLU A 76 -1.10 6.69 -14.04
N GLU A 77 -1.26 7.31 -12.87
CA GLU A 77 -0.49 8.50 -12.49
C GLU A 77 1.02 8.21 -12.41
N ALA A 78 1.43 7.04 -11.91
CA ALA A 78 2.84 6.62 -11.84
C ALA A 78 3.45 6.30 -13.21
N LYS A 79 2.63 5.98 -14.23
CA LYS A 79 3.08 5.77 -15.62
C LYS A 79 3.23 7.08 -16.40
N GLY A 80 2.48 8.12 -16.02
CA GLY A 80 2.47 9.43 -16.69
C GLY A 80 3.38 10.49 -16.06
N ALA A 81 4.03 10.19 -14.92
CA ALA A 81 4.97 11.05 -14.22
C ALA A 81 6.42 10.73 -14.59
#